data_AF-A3TIT1-F1
#
_entry.id   AF-A3TIT1-F1
#
_cell.length_a   1.000
_cell.length_b   1.000
_cell.length_c   1.000
_cell.angle_alpha   90.00
_cell.angle_beta   90.00
_cell.angle_gamma   90.00
#
_symmetry.space_group_name_H-M   'P 1'
#
loop_
_entity.id
_entity.type
_entity.pdbx_description
1 polymer ?
#
loop_
_entity_poly.entity_id
_entity_poly.type
_entity_poly.pdbx_seq_one_letter_code
_entity_poly.pdbx_strand_id
1 'polypeptide(L)'
;MRTTSQLSRRARTWVTALVAAALVMVGLPASADTSQHRPAYHFSASKNWLNDPNGLVFHKGVYHLFFQHNPIGTGWGNMSWGHATSKDLVHWTEQPVAIPFDANEGVFSGSVVVDQENRSGLGTAQNPPMVAIYTSAYTAASGRDGIQAQSLAYSTTR
;
A
#
# COMPACT_ATOMS: atom_id res chain seq x y z
N MET A 1 -85.36 31.10 -35.63
CA MET A 1 -85.04 31.73 -36.93
C MET A 1 -83.52 31.90 -37.00
N ARG A 2 -82.86 31.20 -37.94
CA ARG A 2 -81.55 31.45 -38.62
C ARG A 2 -80.33 31.92 -37.77
N THR A 3 -79.27 31.10 -37.62
CA THR A 3 -77.96 31.10 -38.36
C THR A 3 -77.21 32.45 -38.25
N THR A 4 -75.89 32.60 -38.03
CA THR A 4 -74.69 31.76 -38.25
C THR A 4 -73.45 32.46 -37.62
N SER A 5 -72.47 31.64 -37.21
CA SER A 5 -70.99 31.76 -37.21
C SER A 5 -70.25 33.13 -37.30
N GLN A 6 -69.21 33.32 -36.46
CA GLN A 6 -67.77 33.22 -36.85
C GLN A 6 -66.77 33.72 -35.76
N LEU A 7 -65.69 32.92 -35.64
CA LEU A 7 -64.26 33.23 -35.44
C LEU A 7 -63.67 33.87 -34.16
N SER A 8 -62.79 33.03 -33.57
CA SER A 8 -61.37 33.30 -33.28
C SER A 8 -60.98 34.00 -31.97
N ARG A 9 -60.30 33.23 -31.10
CA ARG A 9 -58.85 33.32 -30.84
C ARG A 9 -58.56 32.44 -29.61
N ARG A 10 -57.95 31.27 -29.82
CA ARG A 10 -57.44 30.44 -28.72
C ARG A 10 -56.13 31.06 -28.23
N ALA A 11 -56.15 31.63 -27.04
CA ALA A 11 -54.93 32.00 -26.31
C ALA A 11 -54.17 30.71 -25.94
N ARG A 12 -52.91 30.62 -26.37
CA ARG A 12 -51.98 29.58 -25.92
C ARG A 12 -51.35 30.04 -24.61
N THR A 13 -51.81 29.50 -23.50
CA THR A 13 -51.15 29.64 -22.20
C THR A 13 -49.95 28.70 -22.17
N TRP A 14 -48.74 29.24 -22.04
CA TRP A 14 -47.53 28.47 -21.78
C TRP A 14 -47.53 28.08 -20.31
N VAL A 15 -47.66 26.79 -20.00
CA VAL A 15 -47.35 26.27 -18.66
C VAL A 15 -45.87 25.91 -18.67
N THR A 16 -45.04 26.81 -18.13
CA THR A 16 -43.65 26.48 -17.79
C THR A 16 -43.65 25.54 -16.58
N ALA A 17 -43.29 24.28 -16.80
CA ALA A 17 -42.93 23.36 -15.73
C ALA A 17 -41.56 23.75 -15.16
N LEU A 18 -41.53 24.20 -13.91
CA LEU A 18 -40.29 24.35 -13.14
C LEU A 18 -39.92 22.98 -12.56
N VAL A 19 -38.95 22.31 -13.18
CA VAL A 19 -38.27 21.17 -12.57
C VAL A 19 -37.17 21.73 -11.69
N ALA A 20 -37.40 21.72 -10.37
CA ALA A 20 -36.35 22.02 -9.40
C ALA A 20 -35.37 20.83 -9.37
N ALA A 21 -34.22 20.98 -10.00
CA ALA A 21 -33.12 20.03 -9.88
C ALA A 21 -32.50 20.18 -8.47
N ALA A 22 -32.77 19.24 -7.58
CA ALA A 22 -32.02 19.11 -6.34
C ALA A 22 -30.62 18.57 -6.66
N LEU A 23 -29.60 19.43 -6.64
CA LEU A 23 -28.21 19.00 -6.65
C LEU A 23 -27.92 18.29 -5.32
N VAL A 24 -27.83 16.96 -5.35
CA VAL A 24 -27.11 16.23 -4.30
C VAL A 24 -25.63 16.52 -4.52
N MET A 25 -25.10 17.49 -3.78
CA MET A 25 -23.66 17.72 -3.68
C MET A 25 -23.09 16.53 -2.92
N VAL A 26 -22.65 15.49 -3.65
CA VAL A 26 -21.74 14.50 -3.08
C VAL A 26 -20.46 15.26 -2.79
N GLY A 27 -20.26 15.63 -1.53
CA GLY A 27 -19.01 16.20 -1.06
C GLY A 27 -17.91 15.18 -1.29
N LEU A 28 -17.14 15.34 -2.36
CA LEU A 28 -15.83 14.70 -2.47
C LEU A 28 -15.05 15.11 -1.21
N PRO A 29 -14.42 14.18 -0.47
CA PRO A 29 -13.61 14.59 0.66
C PRO A 29 -12.57 15.57 0.14
N ALA A 30 -12.52 16.76 0.76
CA ALA A 30 -11.44 17.70 0.52
C ALA A 30 -10.12 16.94 0.67
N SER A 31 -9.20 17.15 -0.28
CA SER A 31 -7.84 16.64 -0.19
C SER A 31 -7.34 16.89 1.24
N ALA A 32 -7.12 15.82 2.00
CA ALA A 32 -6.56 15.94 3.34
C ALA A 32 -5.25 16.72 3.19
N ASP A 33 -5.14 17.86 3.87
CA ASP A 33 -3.96 18.72 3.83
C ASP A 33 -2.79 17.89 4.41
N THR A 34 -1.97 17.31 3.54
CA THR A 34 -0.79 16.58 3.95
C THR A 34 0.31 17.59 4.29
N SER A 35 1.27 17.23 5.16
CA SER A 35 2.48 18.06 5.25
C SER A 35 3.04 18.25 3.84
N GLN A 36 3.62 19.43 3.54
CA GLN A 36 3.90 19.96 2.19
C GLN A 36 4.34 18.95 1.10
N HIS A 37 4.96 17.83 1.47
CA HIS A 37 5.45 16.79 0.57
C HIS A 37 5.02 15.35 0.90
N ARG A 38 4.19 15.11 1.91
CA ARG A 38 3.74 13.75 2.23
C ARG A 38 2.67 13.31 1.24
N PRO A 39 2.85 12.20 0.50
CA PRO A 39 1.87 11.74 -0.46
C PRO A 39 0.56 11.31 0.22
N ALA A 40 -0.58 11.64 -0.37
CA ALA A 40 -1.89 11.25 0.16
C ALA A 40 -2.28 9.80 -0.19
N TYR A 41 -1.73 9.24 -1.29
CA TYR A 41 -2.15 7.94 -1.85
C TYR A 41 -0.98 7.05 -2.30
N HIS A 42 0.27 7.43 -2.02
CA HIS A 42 1.43 6.55 -2.17
C HIS A 42 1.95 6.18 -0.79
N PHE A 43 2.41 4.94 -0.64
CA PHE A 43 3.03 4.52 0.61
C PHE A 43 4.30 5.34 0.87
N SER A 44 4.44 5.82 2.10
CA SER A 44 5.66 6.36 2.69
C SER A 44 5.74 5.85 4.12
N ALA A 45 6.92 5.42 4.57
CA ALA A 45 7.13 5.07 5.97
C ALA A 45 6.74 6.26 6.88
N SER A 46 6.27 5.94 8.08
CA SER A 46 5.81 6.92 9.06
C SER A 46 6.90 7.93 9.41
N LYS A 47 8.16 7.49 9.39
CA LYS A 47 9.37 8.28 9.61
C LYS A 47 10.52 7.69 8.79
N ASN A 48 11.61 8.44 8.70
CA ASN A 48 12.92 7.99 8.24
C ASN A 48 13.03 7.58 6.76
N TRP A 49 14.21 7.10 6.37
CA TRP A 49 14.56 6.77 4.98
C TRP A 49 13.97 5.43 4.54
N LEU A 50 13.47 5.38 3.29
CA LEU A 50 13.12 4.15 2.60
C LEU A 50 13.55 4.18 1.14
N ASN A 51 13.78 3.02 0.52
CA ASN A 51 14.02 2.89 -0.92
C ASN A 51 13.23 1.71 -1.53
N ASP A 52 13.91 0.66 -1.97
CA ASP A 52 13.34 -0.39 -2.80
C ASP A 52 12.15 -1.09 -2.11
N PRO A 53 11.06 -1.40 -2.83
CA PRO A 53 10.09 -2.38 -2.36
C PRO A 53 10.75 -3.77 -2.31
N ASN A 54 10.45 -4.52 -1.26
CA ASN A 54 10.95 -5.87 -1.02
C ASN A 54 9.80 -6.81 -0.69
N GLY A 55 10.06 -8.11 -0.83
CA GLY A 55 9.18 -9.14 -0.28
C GLY A 55 7.71 -9.06 -0.71
N LEU A 56 7.41 -8.47 -1.87
CA LEU A 56 6.03 -8.22 -2.30
C LEU A 56 5.28 -9.54 -2.44
N VAL A 57 4.29 -9.76 -1.57
CA VAL A 57 3.57 -11.02 -1.54
C VAL A 57 2.12 -10.82 -1.11
N PHE A 58 1.22 -11.57 -1.73
CA PHE A 58 -0.17 -11.64 -1.34
C PHE A 58 -0.42 -12.97 -0.63
N HIS A 59 -0.84 -12.92 0.63
CA HIS A 59 -1.10 -14.10 1.44
C HIS A 59 -2.37 -13.93 2.28
N LYS A 60 -3.26 -14.93 2.25
CA LYS A 60 -4.50 -14.97 3.07
C LYS A 60 -5.33 -13.67 3.02
N GLY A 61 -5.45 -13.06 1.84
CA GLY A 61 -6.26 -11.85 1.63
C GLY A 61 -5.55 -10.54 1.97
N VAL A 62 -4.23 -10.57 2.22
CA VAL A 62 -3.43 -9.40 2.61
C VAL A 62 -2.25 -9.26 1.65
N TYR A 63 -2.05 -8.04 1.14
CA TYR A 63 -0.83 -7.63 0.46
C TYR A 63 0.20 -7.20 1.50
N HIS A 64 1.39 -7.77 1.43
CA HIS A 64 2.54 -7.40 2.22
C HIS A 64 3.50 -6.59 1.35
N LEU A 65 3.81 -5.39 1.80
CA LEU A 65 4.87 -4.53 1.27
C LEU A 65 5.99 -4.51 2.30
N PHE A 66 7.09 -5.19 2.01
CA PHE A 66 8.33 -4.93 2.71
C PHE A 66 9.09 -3.85 1.93
N PHE A 67 10.03 -3.17 2.58
CA PHE A 67 10.80 -2.12 1.93
C PHE A 67 12.13 -1.91 2.63
N GLN A 68 13.17 -1.58 1.87
CA GLN A 68 14.43 -1.13 2.44
C GLN A 68 14.18 0.10 3.31
N HIS A 69 14.68 0.08 4.54
CA HIS A 69 14.39 1.08 5.55
C HIS A 69 15.59 1.35 6.46
N ASN A 70 15.80 2.62 6.81
CA ASN A 70 16.65 3.00 7.94
C ASN A 70 15.77 3.30 9.16
N PRO A 71 15.64 2.40 10.14
CA PRO A 71 14.73 2.61 11.26
C PRO A 71 15.15 3.73 12.21
N ILE A 72 16.39 4.26 12.09
CA ILE A 72 16.96 5.22 13.04
C ILE A 72 17.50 6.50 12.39
N GLY A 73 17.27 6.73 11.09
CA GLY A 73 17.82 7.89 10.40
C GLY A 73 17.12 8.28 9.11
N THR A 74 17.21 9.55 8.74
CA THR A 74 16.59 10.13 7.55
C THR A 74 17.43 10.01 6.28
N GLY A 75 18.61 9.39 6.36
CA GLY A 75 19.48 9.09 5.23
C GLY A 75 19.71 7.59 5.06
N TRP A 76 20.45 7.21 4.03
CA TRP A 76 20.82 5.82 3.80
C TRP A 76 21.76 5.30 4.90
N GLY A 77 21.45 4.14 5.47
CA GLY A 77 22.21 3.43 6.52
C GLY A 77 21.33 2.49 7.33
N ASN A 78 21.91 1.59 8.14
CA ASN A 78 21.17 0.67 9.02
C ASN A 78 20.07 -0.13 8.29
N MET A 79 20.40 -0.62 7.09
CA MET A 79 19.44 -1.21 6.16
C MET A 79 18.71 -2.39 6.80
N SER A 80 17.40 -2.20 6.94
CA SER A 80 16.45 -3.15 7.49
C SER A 80 15.28 -3.32 6.52
N TRP A 81 14.49 -4.36 6.68
CA TRP A 81 13.19 -4.45 6.01
C TRP A 81 12.10 -3.88 6.91
N GLY A 82 11.58 -2.71 6.53
CA GLY A 82 10.29 -2.23 7.03
C GLY A 82 9.14 -3.07 6.47
N HIS A 83 7.95 -2.96 7.05
CA HIS A 83 6.80 -3.76 6.66
C HIS A 83 5.50 -2.94 6.76
N ALA A 84 4.65 -3.08 5.75
CA ALA A 84 3.28 -2.59 5.76
C ALA A 84 2.35 -3.63 5.13
N THR A 85 1.09 -3.61 5.57
CA THR A 85 0.05 -4.48 5.04
C THR A 85 -1.14 -3.69 4.50
N SER A 86 -1.79 -4.24 3.48
CA SER A 86 -3.00 -3.67 2.89
C SER A 86 -3.93 -4.78 2.41
N LYS A 87 -5.24 -4.49 2.32
CA LYS A 87 -6.21 -5.38 1.66
C LYS A 87 -6.53 -4.95 0.23
N ASP A 88 -6.10 -3.75 -0.18
CA ASP A 88 -6.52 -3.12 -1.44
C ASP A 88 -5.40 -2.37 -2.19
N LEU A 89 -4.15 -2.48 -1.72
CA LEU A 89 -2.96 -1.79 -2.25
C LEU A 89 -2.98 -0.26 -2.12
N VAL A 90 -3.98 0.31 -1.45
CA VAL A 90 -4.14 1.76 -1.30
C VAL A 90 -4.05 2.17 0.17
N HIS A 91 -4.80 1.49 1.04
CA HIS A 91 -4.82 1.77 2.47
C HIS A 91 -3.82 0.87 3.19
N TRP A 92 -2.70 1.45 3.59
CA TRP A 92 -1.58 0.75 4.21
C TRP A 92 -1.57 0.92 5.73
N THR A 93 -1.35 -0.18 6.45
CA THR A 93 -1.05 -0.19 7.89
C THR A 93 0.41 -0.60 8.06
N GLU A 94 1.24 0.34 8.49
CA GLU A 94 2.64 0.08 8.82
C GLU A 94 2.74 -0.86 10.03
N GLN A 95 3.65 -1.83 9.94
CA GLN A 95 3.91 -2.87 10.91
C GLN A 95 5.30 -2.65 11.55
N PRO A 96 5.64 -3.37 12.63
CA PRO A 96 7.01 -3.38 13.12
C PRO A 96 8.03 -3.76 12.02
N VAL A 97 9.28 -3.31 12.18
CA VAL A 97 10.40 -3.72 11.32
C VAL A 97 10.45 -5.25 11.28
N ALA A 98 10.45 -5.82 10.08
CA ALA A 98 10.35 -7.27 9.88
C ALA A 98 11.71 -7.96 9.99
N ILE A 99 12.74 -7.39 9.38
CA ILE A 99 14.12 -7.89 9.47
C ILE A 99 15.02 -6.71 9.84
N PRO A 100 15.45 -6.58 11.09
CA PRO A 100 16.31 -5.48 11.52
C PRO A 100 17.74 -5.70 11.02
N PHE A 101 18.44 -4.62 10.74
CA PHE A 101 19.91 -4.62 10.67
C PHE A 101 20.52 -5.03 12.01
N ASP A 102 21.76 -5.48 12.00
CA ASP A 102 22.53 -5.69 13.22
C ASP A 102 23.97 -5.19 13.10
N ALA A 103 24.81 -5.51 14.09
CA ALA A 103 26.22 -5.11 14.08
C ALA A 103 27.00 -5.72 12.91
N ASN A 104 26.62 -6.93 12.46
CA ASN A 104 27.34 -7.74 11.49
C ASN A 104 26.84 -7.53 10.06
N GLU A 105 25.58 -7.13 9.86
CA GLU A 105 25.01 -6.98 8.53
C GLU A 105 23.92 -5.91 8.41
N GLY A 106 23.84 -5.33 7.22
CA GLY A 106 22.62 -4.72 6.70
C GLY A 106 21.82 -5.74 5.90
N VAL A 107 20.51 -5.61 5.94
CA VAL A 107 19.54 -6.41 5.19
C VAL A 107 19.19 -5.65 3.92
N PHE A 108 19.74 -6.09 2.79
CA PHE A 108 19.48 -5.51 1.48
C PHE A 108 18.27 -6.17 0.81
N SER A 109 17.91 -5.64 -0.36
CA SER A 109 16.71 -6.01 -1.10
C SER A 109 16.61 -7.51 -1.37
N GLY A 110 15.38 -7.95 -1.60
CA GLY A 110 15.06 -9.35 -1.83
C GLY A 110 13.57 -9.60 -2.01
N SER A 111 13.19 -10.87 -1.95
CA SER A 111 11.84 -11.36 -2.24
C SER A 111 11.32 -12.27 -1.14
N VAL A 112 10.00 -12.50 -1.14
CA VAL A 112 9.33 -13.41 -0.21
C VAL A 112 8.45 -14.35 -1.03
N VAL A 113 8.45 -15.62 -0.65
CA VAL A 113 7.53 -16.63 -1.17
C VAL A 113 6.74 -17.25 -0.03
N VAL A 114 5.51 -17.68 -0.32
CA VAL A 114 4.76 -18.55 0.59
C VAL A 114 5.10 -19.98 0.22
N ASP A 115 5.80 -20.70 1.10
CA ASP A 115 6.18 -22.09 0.89
C ASP A 115 5.01 -23.02 1.24
N GLN A 116 4.02 -23.06 0.35
CA GLN A 116 2.74 -23.76 0.55
C GLN A 116 2.90 -25.25 0.84
N GLU A 117 3.91 -25.87 0.25
CA GLU A 117 4.19 -27.31 0.39
C GLU A 117 5.16 -27.59 1.55
N ASN A 118 5.58 -26.57 2.28
CA ASN A 118 6.58 -26.66 3.35
C ASN A 118 7.86 -27.39 2.90
N ARG A 119 8.33 -27.13 1.66
CA ARG A 119 9.54 -27.77 1.12
C ARG A 119 10.80 -27.38 1.90
N SER A 120 10.79 -26.20 2.49
CA SER A 120 11.85 -25.72 3.37
C SER A 120 11.88 -26.45 4.72
N GLY A 121 10.77 -27.04 5.15
CA GLY A 121 10.61 -27.60 6.49
C GLY A 121 10.51 -26.55 7.61
N LEU A 122 10.37 -25.26 7.27
CA LEU A 122 10.38 -24.14 8.23
C LEU A 122 9.00 -23.83 8.86
N GLY A 123 7.95 -24.51 8.41
CA GLY A 123 6.60 -24.43 8.98
C GLY A 123 5.93 -25.79 9.03
N THR A 124 4.62 -25.83 8.75
CA THR A 124 3.84 -27.07 8.68
C THR A 124 2.89 -27.05 7.49
N ALA A 125 2.34 -28.20 7.11
CA ALA A 125 1.33 -28.26 6.04
C ALA A 125 0.07 -27.42 6.38
N GLN A 126 -0.29 -27.30 7.65
CA GLN A 126 -1.43 -26.50 8.11
C GLN A 126 -1.09 -25.01 8.25
N ASN A 127 0.20 -24.68 8.40
CA ASN A 127 0.68 -23.32 8.54
C ASN A 127 1.99 -23.14 7.74
N PRO A 128 1.88 -23.01 6.40
CA PRO A 128 3.04 -22.87 5.54
C PRO A 128 3.78 -21.55 5.84
N PRO A 129 5.11 -21.54 5.86
CA PRO A 129 5.87 -20.34 6.18
C PRO A 129 5.92 -19.36 5.01
N MET A 130 6.00 -18.07 5.33
CA MET A 130 6.58 -17.09 4.42
C MET A 130 8.10 -17.16 4.54
N VAL A 131 8.81 -17.31 3.43
CA VAL A 131 10.27 -17.38 3.38
C VAL A 131 10.79 -16.16 2.63
N ALA A 132 11.53 -15.32 3.35
CA ALA A 132 12.26 -14.21 2.78
C ALA A 132 13.64 -14.69 2.30
N ILE A 133 14.04 -14.27 1.11
CA ILE A 133 15.38 -14.44 0.56
C ILE A 133 15.90 -13.04 0.27
N TYR A 134 17.01 -12.67 0.90
CA TYR A 134 17.54 -11.32 0.88
C TYR A 134 19.06 -11.32 0.75
N THR A 135 19.60 -10.17 0.38
CA THR A 135 21.06 -9.98 0.35
C THR A 135 21.54 -9.50 1.73
N SER A 136 22.33 -10.30 2.43
CA SER A 136 23.12 -9.84 3.56
C SER A 136 24.28 -8.99 3.03
N ALA A 137 24.35 -7.72 3.44
CA ALA A 137 25.47 -6.84 3.19
C ALA A 137 26.32 -6.76 4.46
N TYR A 138 27.44 -7.49 4.46
CA TYR A 138 28.25 -7.65 5.66
C TYR A 138 29.06 -6.40 6.00
N THR A 139 29.11 -6.07 7.28
CA THR A 139 29.89 -4.96 7.82
C THR A 139 31.31 -5.42 8.21
N ALA A 140 32.18 -4.47 8.53
CA ALA A 140 33.48 -4.75 9.13
C ALA A 140 33.42 -5.60 10.42
N ALA A 141 32.36 -5.47 11.24
CA ALA A 141 32.24 -6.24 12.48
C ALA A 141 32.08 -7.75 12.24
N SER A 142 31.55 -8.13 11.07
CA SER A 142 31.42 -9.54 10.68
C SER A 142 32.73 -10.18 10.22
N GLY A 143 33.80 -9.40 10.02
CA GLY A 143 35.03 -9.85 9.37
C GLY A 143 34.90 -10.16 7.87
N ARG A 144 33.75 -9.84 7.25
CA ARG A 144 33.41 -10.11 5.85
C ARG A 144 33.04 -8.83 5.08
N ASP A 145 33.66 -7.71 5.45
CA ASP A 145 33.35 -6.41 4.88
C ASP A 145 33.41 -6.41 3.34
N GLY A 146 32.49 -5.70 2.71
CA GLY A 146 32.36 -5.64 1.25
C GLY A 146 31.79 -6.90 0.59
N ILE A 147 31.49 -7.97 1.35
CA ILE A 147 30.83 -9.16 0.81
C ILE A 147 29.31 -8.99 0.89
N GLN A 148 28.64 -9.30 -0.23
CA GLN A 148 27.21 -9.50 -0.30
C GLN A 148 26.91 -10.99 -0.51
N ALA A 149 26.03 -11.56 0.30
CA ALA A 149 25.64 -12.97 0.21
C ALA A 149 24.12 -13.12 0.29
N GLN A 150 23.60 -14.24 -0.22
CA GLN A 150 22.18 -14.54 -0.15
C GLN A 150 21.88 -15.27 1.17
N SER A 151 20.93 -14.74 1.92
CA SER A 151 20.48 -15.24 3.22
C SER A 151 18.97 -15.47 3.20
N LEU A 152 18.46 -16.15 4.21
CA LEU A 152 17.03 -16.40 4.35
C LEU A 152 16.53 -16.10 5.77
N ALA A 153 15.26 -15.71 5.86
CA ALA A 153 14.49 -15.65 7.09
C ALA A 153 13.10 -16.25 6.84
N TYR A 154 12.37 -16.61 7.88
CA TYR A 154 11.03 -17.15 7.72
C TYR A 154 10.08 -16.65 8.81
N SER A 155 8.80 -16.61 8.47
CA SER A 155 7.70 -16.35 9.39
C SER A 155 6.65 -17.44 9.28
N THR A 156 6.21 -17.96 10.42
CA THR A 156 5.01 -18.80 10.54
C THR A 156 3.83 -18.01 11.12
N THR A 157 4.01 -16.73 11.40
CA THR A 157 2.96 -15.82 11.85
C THR A 157 2.49 -14.93 10.70
N ARG A 158 1.24 -14.45 10.83
CA ARG A 158 0.63 -13.52 9.87
C ARG A 158 1.37 -12.18 9.83
#